data_AF-A0A972NAA6-F1
#
_entry.id   AF-A0A972NAA6-F1
#
_cell.length_a   1.000
_cell.length_b   1.000
_cell.length_c   1.000
_cell.angle_alpha   90.00
_cell.angle_beta   90.00
_cell.angle_gamma   90.00
#
_symmetry.space_group_name_H-M   'P 1'
#
loop_
_entity.id
_entity.type
_entity.pdbx_description
1 polymer ?
#
loop_
_entity_poly.entity_id
_entity_poly.type
_entity_poly.pdbx_seq_one_letter_code
_entity_poly.pdbx_strand_id
1 'polypeptide(L)'
;MEDRQNALEELIDNFDGFIEATSAQPQALRAEIEAVLRVPVKVSHGEIRRWMDDPDLAYDALLEIIEDTLGTITLRRMLGTVQRAIGEVDLSLDTLAQMDDWDTIIQTIYEAIDNVLEQRVVRLFGDEHTEGQVTRDLKQYLGRLESRFRGDDPESGLTEDDVIALLTAIQQGTRTTFDRKTHRKQQQVITRFQYTFSAARLIENRPTDALTEDVLEHLQGAQDAMQWDLGEGEFQRLQAVPPAQLGPRSRRGLRKALGDDVYTQYENTPLGQFPETYHETIQFELGRQVLTERYRQLLLQVISSAWVEYLTKIEALRIAIGLEAYAQRDPLVQYKGKAHELYQELLQDIRAGVITRMFVFRGGAQVEVSNPRASSEAPASPASEEESSSGGKSKKRKKRRHRSKKR
;
A
#
# COMPACT_ATOMS: atom_id res chain seq x y z
N MET A 1 30.64 -5.06 -16.48
CA MET A 1 31.69 -5.45 -17.45
C MET A 1 33.04 -5.23 -16.84
N GLU A 2 33.36 -4.01 -16.43
CA GLU A 2 34.64 -3.64 -15.78
C GLU A 2 35.00 -4.54 -14.56
N ASP A 3 34.10 -4.71 -13.59
CA ASP A 3 34.34 -5.62 -12.45
C ASP A 3 34.60 -7.09 -12.84
N ARG A 4 34.08 -7.53 -14.00
CA ARG A 4 34.24 -8.90 -14.49
C ARG A 4 35.49 -9.07 -15.34
N GLN A 5 35.89 -8.03 -16.05
CA GLN A 5 37.18 -7.96 -16.73
C GLN A 5 38.32 -7.96 -15.70
N ASN A 6 38.21 -7.15 -14.64
CA ASN A 6 39.18 -7.16 -13.54
C ASN A 6 39.27 -8.55 -12.87
N ALA A 7 38.13 -9.21 -12.65
CA ALA A 7 38.10 -10.57 -12.10
C ALA A 7 38.65 -11.63 -13.07
N LEU A 8 38.53 -11.41 -14.38
CA LEU A 8 39.12 -12.27 -15.41
C LEU A 8 40.64 -12.09 -15.46
N GLU A 9 41.13 -10.86 -15.40
CA GLU A 9 42.56 -10.55 -15.32
C GLU A 9 43.19 -11.17 -14.07
N GLU A 10 42.58 -10.98 -12.90
CA GLU A 10 43.04 -11.58 -11.64
C GLU A 10 42.98 -13.11 -11.65
N LEU A 11 42.03 -13.69 -12.39
CA LEU A 11 41.91 -15.13 -12.58
C LEU A 11 43.05 -15.68 -13.45
N ILE A 12 43.41 -14.99 -14.53
CA ILE A 12 44.47 -15.40 -15.45
C ILE A 12 45.84 -15.22 -14.79
N ASP A 13 46.06 -14.12 -14.06
CA ASP A 13 47.29 -13.88 -13.30
C ASP A 13 47.55 -14.96 -12.22
N ASN A 14 46.49 -15.58 -11.69
CA ASN A 14 46.57 -16.62 -10.67
C ASN A 14 46.21 -18.03 -11.19
N PHE A 15 46.15 -18.23 -12.51
CA PHE A 15 45.61 -19.44 -13.13
C PHE A 15 46.35 -20.72 -12.70
N ASP A 16 47.68 -20.67 -12.63
CA ASP A 16 48.52 -21.78 -12.17
C ASP A 16 48.19 -22.19 -10.72
N GLY A 17 47.91 -21.22 -9.85
CA GLY A 17 47.50 -21.48 -8.47
C GLY A 17 46.14 -22.19 -8.38
N PHE A 18 45.22 -21.87 -9.29
CA PHE A 18 43.94 -22.59 -9.40
C PHE A 18 44.11 -24.03 -9.93
N ILE A 19 45.04 -24.26 -10.87
CA ILE A 19 45.37 -25.61 -11.36
C ILE A 19 45.91 -26.49 -10.22
N GLU A 20 46.83 -25.95 -9.42
CA GLU A 20 47.40 -26.63 -8.26
C GLU A 20 46.34 -26.92 -7.18
N ALA A 21 45.52 -25.92 -6.83
CA ALA A 21 44.45 -26.05 -5.83
C ALA A 21 43.37 -27.07 -6.24
N THR A 22 43.15 -27.26 -7.54
CA THR A 22 42.13 -28.18 -8.07
C THR A 22 42.68 -29.56 -8.42
N SER A 23 43.94 -29.86 -8.10
CA SER A 23 44.62 -31.12 -8.44
C SER A 23 44.57 -31.45 -9.95
N ALA A 24 44.60 -30.43 -10.80
CA ALA A 24 44.48 -30.53 -12.26
C ALA A 24 43.21 -31.26 -12.75
N GLN A 25 42.12 -31.22 -11.96
CA GLN A 25 40.84 -31.80 -12.37
C GLN A 25 40.01 -30.78 -13.16
N PRO A 26 39.65 -31.06 -14.44
CA PRO A 26 38.92 -30.10 -15.29
C PRO A 26 37.56 -29.66 -14.73
N GLN A 27 36.88 -30.53 -13.96
CA GLN A 27 35.60 -30.19 -13.33
C GLN A 27 35.75 -29.22 -12.17
N ALA A 28 36.79 -29.40 -11.36
CA ALA A 28 37.08 -28.53 -10.22
C ALA A 28 37.58 -27.17 -10.69
N LEU A 29 38.44 -27.13 -11.72
CA LEU A 29 38.91 -25.88 -12.33
C LEU A 29 37.76 -25.07 -12.93
N ARG A 30 36.85 -25.73 -13.67
CA ARG A 30 35.64 -25.05 -14.16
C ARG A 30 34.79 -24.47 -13.04
N ALA A 31 34.62 -25.19 -11.93
CA ALA A 31 33.83 -24.70 -10.79
C ALA A 31 34.47 -23.48 -10.12
N GLU A 32 35.81 -23.43 -10.03
CA GLU A 32 36.53 -22.24 -9.54
C GLU A 32 36.40 -21.06 -10.50
N ILE A 33 36.57 -21.29 -11.80
CA ILE A 33 36.35 -20.25 -12.82
C ILE A 33 34.92 -19.69 -12.72
N GLU A 34 33.90 -20.56 -12.58
CA GLU A 34 32.51 -20.14 -12.36
C GLU A 34 32.33 -19.39 -11.03
N ALA A 35 33.07 -19.72 -9.98
CA ALA A 35 32.99 -19.06 -8.67
C ALA A 35 33.58 -17.65 -8.69
N VAL A 36 34.74 -17.48 -9.34
CA VAL A 36 35.42 -16.18 -9.49
C VAL A 36 34.64 -15.29 -10.46
N LEU A 37 34.33 -15.79 -11.66
CA LEU A 37 33.60 -15.03 -12.68
C LEU A 37 32.10 -14.91 -12.37
N ARG A 38 31.56 -15.64 -11.39
CA ARG A 38 30.12 -15.75 -11.03
C ARG A 38 29.20 -15.76 -12.24
N VAL A 39 29.58 -16.52 -13.26
CA VAL A 39 28.92 -16.69 -14.54
C VAL A 39 29.02 -18.18 -14.88
N PRO A 40 27.95 -18.83 -15.38
CA PRO A 40 28.03 -20.22 -15.80
C PRO A 40 28.90 -20.36 -17.06
N VAL A 41 29.95 -21.18 -17.00
CA VAL A 41 30.92 -21.37 -18.08
C VAL A 41 30.61 -22.67 -18.81
N LYS A 42 30.03 -22.60 -20.00
CA LYS A 42 29.64 -23.79 -20.79
C LYS A 42 30.75 -24.24 -21.73
N VAL A 43 31.81 -24.79 -21.16
CA VAL A 43 33.02 -25.20 -21.90
C VAL A 43 33.24 -26.70 -21.79
N SER A 44 33.79 -27.31 -22.84
CA SER A 44 34.06 -28.75 -22.87
C SER A 44 35.28 -29.14 -22.01
N HIS A 45 35.34 -30.40 -21.58
CA HIS A 45 36.51 -30.92 -20.85
C HIS A 45 37.82 -30.87 -21.66
N GLY A 46 37.73 -30.89 -22.99
CA GLY A 46 38.90 -30.80 -23.86
C GLY A 46 39.48 -29.38 -23.92
N GLU A 47 38.62 -28.37 -23.95
CA GLU A 47 39.03 -26.95 -23.93
C GLU A 47 39.63 -26.57 -22.58
N ILE A 48 39.02 -27.00 -21.47
CA ILE A 48 39.59 -26.75 -20.13
C ILE A 48 40.98 -27.38 -20.00
N ARG A 49 41.22 -28.56 -20.60
CA ARG A 49 42.56 -29.17 -20.65
C ARG A 49 43.55 -28.34 -21.45
N ARG A 50 43.13 -27.79 -22.58
CA ARG A 50 43.98 -26.89 -23.37
C ARG A 50 44.36 -25.63 -22.58
N TRP A 51 43.42 -25.08 -21.80
CA TRP A 51 43.70 -23.94 -20.93
C TRP A 51 44.63 -24.29 -19.76
N MET A 52 44.61 -25.53 -19.28
CA MET A 52 45.59 -25.98 -18.27
C MET A 52 47.00 -26.12 -18.84
N ASP A 53 47.12 -26.44 -20.14
CA ASP A 53 48.41 -26.53 -20.83
C ASP A 53 48.93 -25.15 -21.26
N ASP A 54 48.03 -24.23 -21.61
CA ASP A 54 48.31 -22.85 -22.04
C ASP A 54 47.20 -21.88 -21.56
N PRO A 55 47.41 -21.23 -20.39
CA PRO A 55 46.42 -20.34 -19.77
C PRO A 55 46.02 -19.13 -20.61
N ASP A 56 46.92 -18.61 -21.46
CA ASP A 56 46.67 -17.41 -22.26
C ASP A 56 45.52 -17.64 -23.26
N LEU A 57 45.32 -18.88 -23.71
CA LEU A 57 44.21 -19.28 -24.58
C LEU A 57 42.83 -19.19 -23.91
N ALA A 58 42.78 -19.04 -22.59
CA ALA A 58 41.53 -18.94 -21.84
C ALA A 58 40.96 -17.52 -21.82
N TYR A 59 41.80 -16.47 -21.90
CA TYR A 59 41.35 -15.09 -21.70
C TYR A 59 40.28 -14.68 -22.72
N ASP A 60 40.58 -14.74 -24.02
CA ASP A 60 39.65 -14.31 -25.08
C ASP A 60 38.37 -15.15 -25.08
N ALA A 61 38.49 -16.47 -24.87
CA ALA A 61 37.36 -17.39 -24.85
C ALA A 61 36.45 -17.15 -23.63
N LEU A 62 37.03 -16.90 -22.45
CA LEU A 62 36.26 -16.57 -21.26
C LEU A 62 35.64 -15.18 -21.35
N LEU A 63 36.34 -14.21 -21.95
CA LEU A 63 35.81 -12.87 -22.20
C LEU A 63 34.55 -12.93 -23.09
N GLU A 64 34.60 -13.67 -24.20
CA GLU A 64 33.47 -13.88 -25.11
C GLU A 64 32.29 -14.56 -24.39
N ILE A 65 32.56 -15.58 -23.56
CA ILE A 65 31.53 -16.25 -22.75
C ILE A 65 30.91 -15.27 -21.73
N ILE A 66 31.72 -14.44 -21.07
CA ILE A 66 31.23 -13.43 -20.13
C ILE A 66 30.34 -12.43 -20.86
N GLU A 67 30.75 -11.95 -22.03
CA GLU A 67 29.99 -11.00 -22.84
C GLU A 67 28.64 -11.57 -23.28
N ASP A 68 28.62 -12.77 -23.87
CA ASP A 68 27.39 -13.42 -24.34
C ASP A 68 26.42 -13.73 -23.19
N THR A 69 26.95 -14.28 -22.08
CA THR A 69 26.11 -14.61 -20.92
C THR A 69 25.53 -13.37 -20.24
N LEU A 70 26.33 -12.31 -20.06
CA LEU A 70 25.85 -11.04 -19.50
C LEU A 70 24.89 -10.34 -20.46
N GLY A 71 25.14 -10.38 -21.77
CA GLY A 71 24.23 -9.91 -22.82
C GLY A 71 22.88 -10.61 -22.73
N THR A 72 22.87 -11.94 -22.73
CA THR A 72 21.65 -12.76 -22.61
C THR A 72 20.89 -12.50 -21.31
N ILE A 73 21.60 -12.37 -20.17
CA ILE A 73 20.97 -12.03 -18.89
C ILE A 73 20.32 -10.65 -18.96
N THR A 74 21.00 -9.68 -19.56
CA THR A 74 20.52 -8.30 -19.72
C THR A 74 19.29 -8.26 -20.62
N LEU A 75 19.34 -8.89 -21.79
CA LEU A 75 18.21 -9.01 -22.72
C LEU A 75 17.00 -9.68 -22.06
N ARG A 76 17.21 -10.79 -21.35
CA ARG A 76 16.13 -11.48 -20.62
C ARG A 76 15.51 -10.59 -19.56
N ARG A 77 16.32 -9.82 -18.82
CA ARG A 77 15.83 -8.88 -17.80
C ARG A 77 15.07 -7.72 -18.42
N MET A 78 15.59 -7.13 -19.50
CA MET A 78 14.93 -6.06 -20.26
C MET A 78 13.59 -6.54 -20.79
N LEU A 79 13.56 -7.65 -21.55
CA LEU A 79 12.34 -8.23 -22.10
C LEU A 79 11.33 -8.56 -20.99
N GLY A 80 11.79 -9.18 -19.89
CA GLY A 80 10.94 -9.49 -18.74
C GLY A 80 10.43 -8.26 -17.99
N THR A 81 11.09 -7.11 -18.12
CA THR A 81 10.65 -5.83 -17.55
C THR A 81 9.63 -5.17 -18.46
N VAL A 82 9.90 -5.13 -19.77
CA VAL A 82 8.98 -4.64 -20.81
C VAL A 82 7.67 -5.43 -20.78
N GLN A 83 7.76 -6.77 -20.73
CA GLN A 83 6.58 -7.64 -20.66
C GLN A 83 5.74 -7.40 -19.41
N ARG A 84 6.38 -7.14 -18.28
CA ARG A 84 5.67 -6.79 -17.04
C ARG A 84 5.03 -5.41 -17.10
N ALA A 85 5.68 -4.46 -17.77
CA ALA A 85 5.20 -3.09 -17.85
C ALA A 85 4.03 -2.94 -18.84
N ILE A 86 4.14 -3.53 -20.04
CA ILE A 86 3.24 -3.26 -21.17
C ILE A 86 2.34 -4.47 -21.49
N GLY A 87 2.72 -5.68 -21.08
CA GLY A 87 1.98 -6.92 -21.33
C GLY A 87 2.72 -7.87 -22.27
N GLU A 88 2.02 -8.83 -22.88
CA GLU A 88 2.65 -9.70 -23.88
C GLU A 88 3.12 -8.87 -25.08
N VAL A 89 4.41 -9.02 -25.41
CA VAL A 89 5.06 -8.42 -26.57
C VAL A 89 5.54 -9.57 -27.45
N ASP A 90 5.33 -9.46 -28.76
CA ASP A 90 5.75 -10.46 -29.74
C ASP A 90 7.25 -10.35 -30.03
N LEU A 91 8.05 -10.64 -29.01
CA LEU A 91 9.51 -10.64 -29.04
C LEU A 91 10.05 -11.89 -28.38
N SER A 92 10.97 -12.57 -29.06
CA SER A 92 11.66 -13.72 -28.51
C SER A 92 13.09 -13.37 -28.10
N LEU A 93 13.58 -14.02 -27.05
CA LEU A 93 14.97 -13.86 -26.63
C LEU A 93 15.93 -14.33 -27.72
N ASP A 94 15.56 -15.40 -28.43
CA ASP A 94 16.39 -16.02 -29.46
C ASP A 94 16.57 -15.09 -30.67
N THR A 95 15.53 -14.35 -31.07
CA THR A 95 15.62 -13.35 -32.15
C THR A 95 16.52 -12.18 -31.78
N LEU A 96 16.50 -11.74 -30.52
CA LEU A 96 17.32 -10.61 -30.06
C LEU A 96 18.78 -11.03 -29.82
N ALA A 97 19.02 -12.26 -29.36
CA ALA A 97 20.37 -12.78 -29.12
C ALA A 97 21.15 -13.07 -30.42
N GLN A 98 20.46 -13.16 -31.57
CA GLN A 98 21.08 -13.30 -32.90
C GLN A 98 21.48 -11.95 -33.53
N MET A 99 21.17 -10.84 -32.87
CA MET A 99 21.51 -9.50 -33.37
C MET A 99 22.87 -9.08 -32.82
N ASP A 100 23.74 -8.61 -33.71
CA ASP A 100 25.13 -8.29 -33.37
C ASP A 100 25.29 -6.88 -32.75
N ASP A 101 24.26 -6.04 -32.83
CA ASP A 101 24.33 -4.62 -32.47
C ASP A 101 23.22 -4.20 -31.49
N TRP A 102 23.63 -3.51 -30.43
CA TRP A 102 22.74 -3.02 -29.37
C TRP A 102 21.77 -1.95 -29.86
N ASP A 103 22.17 -1.08 -30.80
CA ASP A 103 21.26 -0.05 -31.32
C ASP A 103 20.11 -0.70 -32.10
N THR A 104 20.43 -1.73 -32.90
CA THR A 104 19.44 -2.54 -33.63
C THR A 104 18.48 -3.28 -32.68
N ILE A 105 19.01 -3.88 -31.60
CA ILE A 105 18.20 -4.52 -30.56
C ILE A 105 17.24 -3.52 -29.91
N ILE A 106 17.75 -2.34 -29.54
CA ILE A 106 16.96 -1.28 -28.90
C ILE A 106 15.83 -0.81 -29.83
N GLN A 107 16.13 -0.56 -31.10
CA GLN A 107 15.11 -0.16 -32.09
C GLN A 107 14.03 -1.23 -32.24
N THR A 108 14.41 -2.50 -32.35
CA THR A 108 13.45 -3.62 -32.45
C THR A 108 12.54 -3.70 -31.22
N ILE A 109 13.09 -3.44 -30.02
CA ILE A 109 12.31 -3.38 -28.78
C ILE A 109 11.33 -2.19 -28.80
N TYR A 110 11.77 -1.01 -29.25
CA TYR A 110 10.92 0.17 -29.36
C TYR A 110 9.77 -0.05 -30.36
N GLU A 111 10.06 -0.56 -31.55
CA GLU A 111 9.04 -0.87 -32.55
C GLU A 111 8.00 -1.85 -32.01
N ALA A 112 8.43 -2.89 -31.31
CA ALA A 112 7.51 -3.85 -30.70
C ALA A 112 6.64 -3.21 -29.60
N ILE A 113 7.22 -2.31 -28.80
CA ILE A 113 6.49 -1.54 -27.78
C ILE A 113 5.45 -0.64 -28.45
N ASP A 114 5.84 0.14 -29.45
CA ASP A 114 4.95 1.07 -30.16
C ASP A 114 3.80 0.33 -30.81
N ASN A 115 4.07 -0.80 -31.49
CA ASN A 115 3.04 -1.66 -32.05
C ASN A 115 2.01 -2.12 -31.00
N VAL A 116 2.44 -2.55 -29.82
CA VAL A 116 1.53 -2.97 -28.74
C VAL A 116 0.71 -1.80 -28.20
N LEU A 117 1.33 -0.62 -28.07
CA LEU A 117 0.65 0.59 -27.61
C LEU A 117 -0.38 1.09 -28.62
N GLU A 118 -0.04 1.13 -29.91
CA GLU A 118 -0.95 1.51 -30.99
C GLU A 118 -2.15 0.56 -31.06
N GLN A 119 -1.91 -0.75 -31.03
CA GLN A 119 -3.00 -1.74 -30.97
C GLN A 119 -3.88 -1.55 -29.73
N ARG A 120 -3.31 -1.17 -28.59
CA ARG A 120 -4.06 -0.85 -27.38
C ARG A 120 -4.92 0.41 -27.58
N VAL A 121 -4.39 1.45 -28.22
CA VAL A 121 -5.15 2.67 -28.55
C VAL A 121 -6.33 2.34 -29.44
N VAL A 122 -6.11 1.64 -30.56
CA VAL A 122 -7.18 1.23 -31.49
C VAL A 122 -8.22 0.37 -30.77
N ARG A 123 -7.81 -0.58 -29.94
CA ARG A 123 -8.75 -1.41 -29.16
C ARG A 123 -9.60 -0.59 -28.18
N LEU A 124 -9.01 0.42 -27.53
CA LEU A 124 -9.69 1.21 -26.51
C LEU A 124 -10.59 2.28 -27.13
N PHE A 125 -10.11 3.02 -28.12
CA PHE A 125 -10.81 4.18 -28.68
C PHE A 125 -11.46 3.93 -30.04
N GLY A 126 -10.99 2.91 -30.75
CA GLY A 126 -11.43 2.58 -32.10
C GLY A 126 -10.53 3.20 -33.16
N ASP A 127 -10.87 2.91 -34.40
CA ASP A 127 -10.36 3.58 -35.59
C ASP A 127 -11.54 4.08 -36.43
N GLU A 128 -11.30 4.51 -37.67
CA GLU A 128 -12.37 4.96 -38.58
C GLU A 128 -13.45 3.90 -38.86
N HIS A 129 -13.15 2.61 -38.63
CA HIS A 129 -13.99 1.48 -39.05
C HIS A 129 -14.51 0.65 -37.87
N THR A 130 -13.90 0.75 -36.70
CA THR A 130 -14.21 -0.04 -35.51
C THR A 130 -14.38 0.83 -34.29
N GLU A 131 -15.44 0.54 -33.53
CA GLU A 131 -15.72 1.28 -32.30
C GLU A 131 -14.98 0.66 -31.10
N GLY A 132 -14.11 1.46 -30.48
CA GLY A 132 -13.35 1.07 -29.30
C GLY A 132 -14.20 0.84 -28.06
N GLN A 133 -13.64 0.12 -27.10
CA GLN A 133 -14.31 -0.23 -25.84
C GLN A 133 -14.74 1.01 -25.04
N VAL A 134 -13.86 1.99 -24.91
CA VAL A 134 -14.09 3.23 -24.19
C VAL A 134 -15.17 4.06 -24.89
N THR A 135 -15.08 4.19 -26.21
CA THR A 135 -16.03 4.94 -27.03
C THR A 135 -17.44 4.38 -26.89
N ARG A 136 -17.58 3.04 -26.90
CA ARG A 136 -18.87 2.37 -26.71
C ARG A 136 -19.44 2.60 -25.31
N ASP A 137 -18.62 2.43 -24.28
CA ASP A 137 -19.05 2.62 -22.89
C ASP A 137 -19.47 4.07 -22.64
N LEU A 138 -18.71 5.03 -23.20
CA LEU A 138 -19.03 6.46 -23.14
C LEU A 138 -20.36 6.77 -23.80
N LYS A 139 -20.60 6.27 -25.03
CA LYS A 139 -21.89 6.45 -25.71
C LYS A 139 -23.04 5.86 -24.90
N GLN A 140 -22.85 4.69 -24.31
CA GLN A 140 -23.88 4.08 -23.46
C GLN A 140 -24.17 4.92 -22.21
N TYR A 141 -23.13 5.44 -21.57
CA TYR A 141 -23.26 6.25 -20.36
C TYR A 141 -23.92 7.60 -20.68
N LEU A 142 -23.42 8.31 -21.70
CA LEU A 142 -23.99 9.58 -22.15
C LEU A 142 -25.43 9.45 -22.62
N GLY A 143 -25.79 8.36 -23.32
CA GLY A 143 -27.17 8.10 -23.71
C GLY A 143 -28.14 7.92 -22.54
N ARG A 144 -27.67 7.43 -21.37
CA ARG A 144 -28.48 7.41 -20.14
C ARG A 144 -28.69 8.81 -19.59
N LEU A 145 -27.64 9.63 -19.61
CA LEU A 145 -27.70 11.01 -19.14
C LEU A 145 -28.51 11.92 -20.07
N GLU A 146 -28.57 11.63 -21.37
CA GLU A 146 -29.39 12.37 -22.35
C GLU A 146 -30.87 12.47 -21.93
N SER A 147 -31.38 11.48 -21.20
CA SER A 147 -32.73 11.51 -20.63
C SER A 147 -32.93 12.58 -19.54
N ARG A 148 -31.87 12.94 -18.80
CA ARG A 148 -31.84 14.06 -17.82
C ARG A 148 -31.75 15.42 -18.52
N PHE A 149 -31.11 15.47 -19.69
CA PHE A 149 -30.87 16.71 -20.46
C PHE A 149 -32.01 17.12 -21.40
N ARG A 150 -33.11 16.36 -21.48
CA ARG A 150 -34.25 16.65 -22.37
C ARG A 150 -35.29 17.63 -21.80
N GLY A 151 -35.15 18.07 -20.55
CA GLY A 151 -35.99 19.12 -19.98
C GLY A 151 -35.36 20.51 -20.17
N ASP A 152 -36.16 21.55 -20.37
CA ASP A 152 -35.75 22.98 -20.42
C ASP A 152 -35.26 23.52 -19.05
N ASP A 153 -34.60 22.69 -18.24
CA ASP A 153 -34.14 23.07 -16.91
C ASP A 153 -32.70 23.65 -16.99
N PRO A 154 -32.48 24.93 -16.63
CA PRO A 154 -31.15 25.56 -16.74
C PRO A 154 -30.07 24.90 -15.87
N GLU A 155 -30.46 24.10 -14.88
CA GLU A 155 -29.56 23.30 -14.03
C GLU A 155 -29.29 21.88 -14.58
N SER A 156 -29.79 21.54 -15.78
CA SER A 156 -29.52 20.27 -16.45
C SER A 156 -28.09 20.23 -17.04
N GLY A 157 -27.08 20.33 -16.19
CA GLY A 157 -25.67 20.13 -16.52
C GLY A 157 -25.16 18.75 -16.06
N LEU A 158 -23.99 18.34 -16.57
CA LEU A 158 -23.23 17.25 -15.97
C LEU A 158 -22.85 17.71 -14.55
N THR A 159 -23.25 16.95 -13.53
CA THR A 159 -22.79 17.21 -12.17
C THR A 159 -21.35 16.73 -12.00
N GLU A 160 -20.69 17.19 -10.95
CA GLU A 160 -19.36 16.69 -10.59
C GLU A 160 -19.35 15.17 -10.38
N ASP A 161 -20.41 14.62 -9.78
CA ASP A 161 -20.61 13.17 -9.63
C ASP A 161 -20.70 12.45 -10.98
N ASP A 162 -21.41 13.02 -11.95
CA ASP A 162 -21.53 12.47 -13.30
C ASP A 162 -20.15 12.43 -13.98
N VAL A 163 -19.34 13.48 -13.81
CA VAL A 163 -17.96 13.56 -14.33
C VAL A 163 -17.05 12.55 -13.66
N ILE A 164 -17.09 12.42 -12.33
CA ILE A 164 -16.30 11.44 -11.57
C ILE A 164 -16.66 10.01 -11.99
N ALA A 165 -17.96 9.72 -12.10
CA ALA A 165 -18.44 8.41 -12.54
C ALA A 165 -18.00 8.11 -13.98
N LEU A 166 -18.03 9.10 -14.86
CA LEU A 166 -17.56 8.98 -16.24
C LEU A 166 -16.05 8.73 -16.29
N LEU A 167 -15.23 9.51 -15.58
CA LEU A 167 -13.79 9.30 -15.49
C LEU A 167 -13.44 7.90 -14.97
N THR A 168 -14.18 7.42 -13.96
CA THR A 168 -14.01 6.07 -13.40
C THR A 168 -14.41 4.98 -14.40
N ALA A 169 -15.51 5.18 -15.14
CA ALA A 169 -16.00 4.24 -16.14
C ALA A 169 -15.07 4.14 -17.35
N ILE A 170 -14.43 5.23 -17.76
CA ILE A 170 -13.44 5.21 -18.84
C ILE A 170 -12.17 4.48 -18.38
N GLN A 171 -11.75 4.69 -17.13
CA GLN A 171 -10.55 4.08 -16.55
C GLN A 171 -10.65 2.55 -16.42
N GLN A 172 -11.86 2.04 -16.14
CA GLN A 172 -12.09 0.63 -15.86
C GLN A 172 -12.81 -0.05 -17.03
N GLY A 173 -12.51 -1.33 -17.26
CA GLY A 173 -13.21 -2.16 -18.22
C GLY A 173 -13.56 -3.51 -17.61
N THR A 174 -14.51 -4.22 -18.22
CA THR A 174 -14.82 -5.60 -17.82
C THR A 174 -14.26 -6.58 -18.83
N ARG A 175 -13.54 -7.60 -18.33
CA ARG A 175 -13.08 -8.73 -19.14
C ARG A 175 -13.69 -10.00 -18.58
N THR A 176 -14.31 -10.81 -19.43
CA THR A 176 -14.74 -12.14 -19.03
C THR A 176 -13.51 -13.02 -18.83
N THR A 177 -13.28 -13.44 -17.60
CA THR A 177 -12.26 -14.42 -17.24
C THR A 177 -12.94 -15.71 -16.77
N PHE A 178 -12.18 -16.80 -16.71
CA PHE A 178 -12.67 -18.06 -16.16
C PHE A 178 -11.95 -18.30 -14.84
N ASP A 179 -12.70 -18.55 -13.78
CA ASP A 179 -12.10 -18.91 -12.49
C ASP A 179 -11.38 -20.26 -12.64
N ARG A 180 -10.08 -20.28 -12.32
CA ARG A 180 -9.20 -21.45 -12.46
C ARG A 180 -9.65 -22.65 -11.61
N LYS A 181 -10.43 -22.43 -10.55
CA LYS A 181 -10.93 -23.52 -9.68
C LYS A 181 -12.32 -24.02 -10.07
N THR A 182 -13.19 -23.14 -10.55
CA THR A 182 -14.60 -23.48 -10.80
C THR A 182 -14.94 -23.57 -12.29
N HIS A 183 -14.01 -23.19 -13.18
CA HIS A 183 -14.22 -23.05 -14.63
C HIS A 183 -15.46 -22.21 -15.01
N ARG A 184 -15.96 -21.40 -14.07
CA ARG A 184 -17.11 -20.52 -14.32
C ARG A 184 -16.64 -19.21 -14.93
N LYS A 185 -17.44 -18.69 -15.87
CA LYS A 185 -17.26 -17.34 -16.39
C LYS A 185 -17.47 -16.35 -15.26
N GLN A 186 -16.46 -15.51 -15.01
CA GLN A 186 -16.51 -14.41 -14.08
C GLN A 186 -16.18 -13.12 -14.85
N GLN A 187 -16.90 -12.04 -14.57
CA GLN A 187 -16.47 -10.73 -15.05
C GLN A 187 -15.43 -10.20 -14.08
N GLN A 188 -14.25 -9.90 -14.58
CA GLN A 188 -13.19 -9.25 -13.84
C GLN A 188 -13.07 -7.81 -14.31
N VAL A 189 -13.12 -6.87 -13.37
CA VAL A 189 -12.81 -5.47 -13.63
C VAL A 189 -11.30 -5.36 -13.85
N ILE A 190 -10.90 -4.78 -14.98
CA ILE A 190 -9.52 -4.51 -15.34
C ILE A 190 -9.33 -3.00 -15.48
N THR A 191 -8.19 -2.49 -15.03
CA THR A 191 -7.81 -1.09 -15.27
C THR A 191 -7.30 -0.98 -16.71
N ARG A 192 -7.95 -0.14 -17.52
CA ARG A 192 -7.57 0.12 -18.92
C ARG A 192 -6.34 1.03 -18.99
N PHE A 193 -6.35 2.11 -18.22
CA PHE A 193 -5.25 3.07 -18.08
C PHE A 193 -5.36 3.79 -16.73
N GLN A 194 -4.35 4.60 -16.38
CA GLN A 194 -4.32 5.40 -15.16
C GLN A 194 -4.18 6.88 -15.49
N TYR A 195 -4.77 7.75 -14.67
CA TYR A 195 -4.66 9.20 -14.84
C TYR A 195 -3.40 9.80 -14.20
N THR A 196 -2.52 8.99 -13.59
CA THR A 196 -1.36 9.49 -12.82
C THR A 196 -0.50 10.45 -13.62
N PHE A 197 -0.21 10.12 -14.88
CA PHE A 197 0.61 10.99 -15.74
C PHE A 197 -0.13 12.27 -16.14
N SER A 198 -1.42 12.17 -16.48
CA SER A 198 -2.25 13.34 -16.78
C SER A 198 -2.37 14.26 -15.57
N ALA A 199 -2.58 13.71 -14.38
CA ALA A 199 -2.62 14.44 -13.12
C ALA A 199 -1.27 15.10 -12.83
N ALA A 200 -0.16 14.39 -13.02
CA ALA A 200 1.19 14.93 -12.87
C ALA A 200 1.44 16.12 -13.81
N ARG A 201 0.98 16.04 -15.07
CA ARG A 201 1.03 17.15 -16.02
C ARG A 201 0.18 18.36 -15.62
N LEU A 202 -0.97 18.12 -15.01
CA LEU A 202 -1.84 19.21 -14.53
C LEU A 202 -1.22 20.01 -13.38
N ILE A 203 -0.33 19.38 -12.60
CA ILE A 203 0.41 20.04 -11.51
C ILE A 203 1.84 20.40 -11.90
N GLU A 204 2.25 20.10 -13.13
CA GLU A 204 3.59 20.40 -13.65
C GLU A 204 3.82 21.91 -13.60
N ASN A 205 4.98 22.34 -13.08
CA ASN A 205 5.35 23.75 -12.89
C ASN A 205 4.51 24.55 -11.87
N ARG A 206 3.65 23.91 -11.07
CA ARG A 206 2.99 24.60 -9.94
C ARG A 206 3.98 24.77 -8.77
N PRO A 207 3.99 25.93 -8.09
CA PRO A 207 4.83 26.13 -6.92
C PRO A 207 4.39 25.21 -5.77
N THR A 208 5.37 24.65 -5.05
CA THR A 208 5.14 23.67 -3.97
C THR A 208 4.22 24.21 -2.88
N ASP A 209 4.34 25.49 -2.55
CA ASP A 209 3.55 26.12 -1.47
C ASP A 209 2.06 26.19 -1.85
N ALA A 210 1.75 26.59 -3.09
CA ALA A 210 0.36 26.63 -3.56
C ALA A 210 -0.26 25.23 -3.64
N LEU A 211 0.51 24.22 -4.09
CA LEU A 211 0.02 22.84 -4.10
C LEU A 211 -0.25 22.34 -2.68
N THR A 212 0.59 22.73 -1.72
CA THR A 212 0.40 22.37 -0.31
C THR A 212 -0.86 23.00 0.26
N GLU A 213 -1.12 24.27 -0.07
CA GLU A 213 -2.33 24.99 0.32
C GLU A 213 -3.59 24.32 -0.26
N ASP A 214 -3.62 24.04 -1.57
CA ASP A 214 -4.74 23.35 -2.22
C ASP A 214 -5.04 21.99 -1.57
N VAL A 215 -4.00 21.20 -1.27
CA VAL A 215 -4.16 19.89 -0.62
C VAL A 215 -4.70 20.07 0.80
N LEU A 216 -4.20 21.05 1.56
CA LEU A 216 -4.70 21.30 2.90
C LEU A 216 -6.16 21.78 2.89
N GLU A 217 -6.53 22.65 1.97
CA GLU A 217 -7.92 23.11 1.80
C GLU A 217 -8.85 21.94 1.46
N HIS A 218 -8.45 21.07 0.53
CA HIS A 218 -9.20 19.87 0.19
C HIS A 218 -9.39 18.95 1.40
N LEU A 219 -8.32 18.70 2.16
CA LEU A 219 -8.37 17.84 3.36
C LEU A 219 -9.21 18.45 4.48
N GLN A 220 -9.21 19.79 4.63
CA GLN A 220 -10.08 20.50 5.55
C GLN A 220 -11.55 20.38 5.14
N GLY A 221 -11.85 20.59 3.85
CA GLY A 221 -13.21 20.39 3.32
C GLY A 221 -13.70 18.95 3.52
N ALA A 222 -12.83 17.96 3.32
CA ALA A 222 -13.16 16.56 3.61
C ALA A 222 -13.45 16.33 5.11
N GLN A 223 -12.71 17.00 6.00
CA GLN A 223 -12.96 16.93 7.45
C GLN A 223 -14.30 17.56 7.82
N ASP A 224 -14.65 18.69 7.23
CA ASP A 224 -15.93 19.37 7.45
C ASP A 224 -17.11 18.53 6.96
N ALA A 225 -16.99 17.94 5.77
CA ALA A 225 -17.98 17.01 5.24
C ALA A 225 -18.16 15.79 6.16
N MET A 226 -17.07 15.19 6.64
CA MET A 226 -17.15 14.08 7.61
C MET A 226 -17.80 14.51 8.91
N GLN A 227 -17.49 15.72 9.40
CA GLN A 227 -18.09 16.24 10.62
C GLN A 227 -19.60 16.39 10.44
N TRP A 228 -20.03 16.92 9.31
CA TRP A 228 -21.44 17.08 8.96
C TRP A 228 -22.17 15.73 8.92
N ASP A 229 -21.69 14.79 8.13
CA ASP A 229 -22.30 13.46 7.95
C ASP A 229 -22.44 12.70 9.28
N LEU A 230 -21.39 12.76 10.12
CA LEU A 230 -21.41 12.16 11.45
C LEU A 230 -22.37 12.87 12.39
N GLY A 231 -22.43 14.20 12.29
CA GLY A 231 -23.36 15.04 13.04
C GLY A 231 -24.80 14.75 12.72
N GLU A 232 -25.14 14.64 11.44
CA GLU A 232 -26.47 14.25 10.97
C GLU A 232 -26.83 12.85 11.48
N GLY A 233 -25.94 11.87 11.30
CA GLY A 233 -26.17 10.51 11.78
C GLY A 233 -26.40 10.42 13.29
N GLU A 234 -25.64 11.16 14.09
CA GLU A 234 -25.83 11.22 15.54
C GLU A 234 -27.08 11.98 15.94
N PHE A 235 -27.41 13.08 15.26
CA PHE A 235 -28.63 13.83 15.51
C PHE A 235 -29.86 12.96 15.27
N GLN A 236 -29.91 12.24 14.15
CA GLN A 236 -30.97 11.26 13.84
C GLN A 236 -31.09 10.20 14.94
N ARG A 237 -29.96 9.67 15.42
CA ARG A 237 -29.93 8.69 16.52
C ARG A 237 -30.47 9.25 17.84
N LEU A 238 -30.25 10.54 18.10
CA LEU A 238 -30.55 11.20 19.38
C LEU A 238 -31.82 12.07 19.35
N GLN A 239 -32.63 12.03 18.28
CA GLN A 239 -33.82 12.89 18.16
C GLN A 239 -34.76 12.85 19.37
N ALA A 240 -34.92 11.68 20.00
CA ALA A 240 -35.80 11.51 21.15
C ALA A 240 -35.13 11.82 22.50
N VAL A 241 -33.83 12.11 22.53
CA VAL A 241 -33.05 12.32 23.74
C VAL A 241 -32.95 13.81 24.03
N PRO A 242 -33.30 14.30 25.23
CA PRO A 242 -33.10 15.70 25.59
C PRO A 242 -31.64 15.99 25.97
N PRO A 243 -31.13 17.22 25.75
CA PRO A 243 -29.76 17.61 26.09
C PRO A 243 -29.34 17.29 27.53
N ALA A 244 -30.24 17.43 28.51
CA ALA A 244 -29.99 17.11 29.91
C ALA A 244 -29.48 15.68 30.15
N GLN A 245 -29.90 14.74 29.30
CA GLN A 245 -29.55 13.32 29.40
C GLN A 245 -28.24 13.00 28.68
N LEU A 246 -27.65 13.93 27.93
CA LEU A 246 -26.38 13.70 27.26
C LEU A 246 -25.20 13.69 28.24
N GLY A 247 -24.09 13.08 27.81
CA GLY A 247 -22.85 13.04 28.56
C GLY A 247 -22.33 14.44 28.92
N PRO A 248 -21.53 14.61 29.99
CA PRO A 248 -21.05 15.92 30.44
C PRO A 248 -20.29 16.72 29.39
N ARG A 249 -19.57 16.02 28.49
CA ARG A 249 -18.86 16.67 27.37
C ARG A 249 -19.84 17.28 26.37
N SER A 250 -20.85 16.51 25.98
CA SER A 250 -21.86 16.92 25.01
C SER A 250 -22.72 18.07 25.52
N ARG A 251 -23.10 18.03 26.79
CA ARG A 251 -23.81 19.15 27.45
C ARG A 251 -23.01 20.44 27.42
N ARG A 252 -21.71 20.38 27.76
CA ARG A 252 -20.83 21.57 27.70
C ARG A 252 -20.65 22.07 26.26
N GLY A 253 -20.49 21.17 25.30
CA GLY A 253 -20.33 21.50 23.89
C GLY A 253 -21.57 22.21 23.34
N LEU A 254 -22.75 21.61 23.52
CA LEU A 254 -24.02 22.18 23.08
C LEU A 254 -24.34 23.50 23.79
N ARG A 255 -24.09 23.60 25.09
CA ARG A 255 -24.27 24.86 25.83
C ARG A 255 -23.38 25.99 25.28
N LYS A 256 -22.13 25.68 24.94
CA LYS A 256 -21.23 26.65 24.31
C LYS A 256 -21.67 27.04 22.89
N ALA A 257 -22.18 26.08 22.11
CA ALA A 257 -22.58 26.30 20.72
C ALA A 257 -23.91 27.05 20.58
N LEU A 258 -24.90 26.73 21.42
CA LEU A 258 -26.23 27.33 21.40
C LEU A 258 -26.34 28.60 22.25
N GLY A 259 -25.41 28.80 23.20
CA GLY A 259 -25.50 29.83 24.23
C GLY A 259 -26.30 29.36 25.45
N ASP A 260 -26.03 29.97 26.60
CA ASP A 260 -26.58 29.56 27.89
C ASP A 260 -28.12 29.68 27.95
N ASP A 261 -28.66 30.78 27.43
CA ASP A 261 -30.11 31.06 27.50
C ASP A 261 -30.92 30.04 26.68
N VAL A 262 -30.51 29.77 25.45
CA VAL A 262 -31.15 28.81 24.55
C VAL A 262 -31.00 27.39 25.10
N TYR A 263 -29.81 27.05 25.58
CA TYR A 263 -29.57 25.72 26.15
C TYR A 263 -30.47 25.47 27.36
N THR A 264 -30.57 26.40 28.31
CA THR A 264 -31.42 26.24 29.50
C THR A 264 -32.92 26.20 29.14
N GLN A 265 -33.35 26.96 28.13
CA GLN A 265 -34.73 26.93 27.66
C GLN A 265 -35.14 25.54 27.12
N TYR A 266 -34.26 24.89 26.36
CA TYR A 266 -34.55 23.63 25.68
C TYR A 266 -33.86 22.40 26.29
N GLU A 267 -33.25 22.53 27.47
CA GLU A 267 -32.45 21.46 28.11
C GLU A 267 -33.21 20.13 28.28
N ASN A 268 -34.52 20.20 28.52
CA ASN A 268 -35.38 19.02 28.70
C ASN A 268 -36.24 18.68 27.47
N THR A 269 -36.07 19.41 26.37
CA THR A 269 -36.80 19.16 25.11
C THR A 269 -36.02 18.13 24.29
N PRO A 270 -36.66 17.12 23.68
CA PRO A 270 -35.98 16.19 22.77
C PRO A 270 -35.33 16.94 21.59
N LEU A 271 -34.13 16.52 21.17
CA LEU A 271 -33.38 17.20 20.10
C LEU A 271 -34.16 17.34 18.78
N GLY A 272 -35.02 16.38 18.44
CA GLY A 272 -35.85 16.44 17.23
C GLY A 272 -37.01 17.43 17.28
N GLN A 273 -37.30 18.01 18.45
CA GLN A 273 -38.33 19.04 18.64
C GLN A 273 -37.73 20.45 18.75
N PHE A 274 -36.42 20.59 18.58
CA PHE A 274 -35.80 21.90 18.53
C PHE A 274 -36.30 22.69 17.30
N PRO A 275 -36.28 24.03 17.35
CA PRO A 275 -36.46 24.83 16.15
C PRO A 275 -35.41 24.49 15.10
N GLU A 276 -35.82 24.42 13.82
CA GLU A 276 -34.94 24.07 12.70
C GLU A 276 -33.70 24.97 12.60
N THR A 277 -33.82 26.24 13.04
CA THR A 277 -32.71 27.20 13.11
C THR A 277 -31.52 26.74 13.93
N TYR A 278 -31.71 25.78 14.85
CA TYR A 278 -30.64 25.26 15.70
C TYR A 278 -30.16 23.86 15.27
N HIS A 279 -30.84 23.20 14.33
CA HIS A 279 -30.49 21.84 13.93
C HIS A 279 -29.08 21.76 13.36
N GLU A 280 -28.69 22.70 12.50
CA GLU A 280 -27.34 22.73 11.91
C GLU A 280 -26.26 22.89 12.99
N THR A 281 -26.45 23.83 13.92
CA THR A 281 -25.51 24.05 15.03
C THR A 281 -25.37 22.83 15.94
N ILE A 282 -26.49 22.14 16.22
CA ILE A 282 -26.49 20.91 17.01
C ILE A 282 -25.77 19.79 16.26
N GLN A 283 -26.13 19.56 14.99
CA GLN A 283 -25.50 18.55 14.14
C GLN A 283 -23.99 18.77 14.06
N PHE A 284 -23.57 20.00 13.77
CA PHE A 284 -22.15 20.36 13.68
C PHE A 284 -21.40 20.06 14.98
N GLU A 285 -21.95 20.43 16.14
CA GLU A 285 -21.30 20.20 17.44
C GLU A 285 -21.29 18.71 17.83
N LEU A 286 -22.35 17.94 17.55
CA LEU A 286 -22.38 16.49 17.77
C LEU A 286 -21.36 15.78 16.87
N GLY A 287 -21.31 16.14 15.59
CA GLY A 287 -20.35 15.63 14.63
C GLY A 287 -18.91 15.89 15.05
N ARG A 288 -18.62 17.12 15.51
CA ARG A 288 -17.30 17.51 16.03
C ARG A 288 -16.86 16.63 17.19
N GLN A 289 -17.77 16.34 18.12
CA GLN A 289 -17.49 15.50 19.28
C GLN A 289 -17.17 14.06 18.87
N VAL A 290 -17.97 13.48 17.98
CA VAL A 290 -17.69 12.14 17.44
C VAL A 290 -16.35 12.10 16.72
N LEU A 291 -16.09 13.07 15.84
CA LEU A 291 -14.87 13.13 15.06
C LEU A 291 -13.63 13.27 15.97
N THR A 292 -13.72 14.11 17.00
CA THR A 292 -12.67 14.25 18.01
C THR A 292 -12.39 12.94 18.74
N GLU A 293 -13.43 12.20 19.12
CA GLU A 293 -13.27 10.91 19.78
C GLU A 293 -12.67 9.86 18.85
N ARG A 294 -13.08 9.84 17.58
CA ARG A 294 -12.47 8.98 16.55
C ARG A 294 -10.98 9.26 16.39
N TYR A 295 -10.59 10.53 16.32
CA TYR A 295 -9.18 10.91 16.22
C TYR A 295 -8.38 10.54 17.48
N ARG A 296 -8.97 10.67 18.67
CA ARG A 296 -8.31 10.20 19.89
C ARG A 296 -8.08 8.69 19.87
N GLN A 297 -9.09 7.92 19.50
CA GLN A 297 -8.98 6.46 19.38
C GLN A 297 -7.91 6.07 18.36
N LEU A 298 -7.90 6.73 17.20
CA LEU A 298 -6.90 6.50 16.16
C LEU A 298 -5.49 6.81 16.67
N LEU A 299 -5.28 7.97 17.30
CA LEU A 299 -4.00 8.37 17.87
C LEU A 299 -3.50 7.33 18.88
N LEU A 300 -4.35 6.93 19.82
CA LEU A 300 -3.99 5.92 20.81
C LEU A 300 -3.61 4.59 20.16
N GLN A 301 -4.36 4.14 19.15
CA GLN A 301 -4.07 2.89 18.44
C GLN A 301 -2.75 2.96 17.69
N VAL A 302 -2.49 4.05 16.96
CA VAL A 302 -1.25 4.22 16.18
C VAL A 302 -0.05 4.33 17.12
N ILE A 303 -0.13 5.19 18.14
CA ILE A 303 0.94 5.38 19.13
C ILE A 303 1.26 4.06 19.83
N SER A 304 0.23 3.33 20.28
CA SER A 304 0.45 2.05 20.99
C SER A 304 1.14 1.03 20.10
N SER A 305 0.75 0.92 18.82
CA SER A 305 1.37 0.01 17.87
C SER A 305 2.83 0.38 17.59
N ALA A 306 3.08 1.65 17.28
CA ALA A 306 4.42 2.13 16.95
C ALA A 306 5.37 2.05 18.14
N TRP A 307 4.86 2.30 19.36
CA TRP A 307 5.65 2.19 20.59
C TRP A 307 6.13 0.75 20.85
N VAL A 308 5.26 -0.25 20.64
CA VAL A 308 5.65 -1.67 20.80
C VAL A 308 6.75 -2.04 19.81
N GLU A 309 6.64 -1.58 18.56
CA GLU A 309 7.67 -1.79 17.55
C GLU A 309 8.99 -1.11 17.93
N TYR A 310 8.95 0.14 18.37
CA TYR A 310 10.11 0.87 18.85
C TYR A 310 10.80 0.17 20.02
N LEU A 311 10.05 -0.32 21.02
CA LEU A 311 10.63 -1.09 22.13
C LEU A 311 11.35 -2.36 21.64
N THR A 312 10.79 -3.01 20.61
CA THR A 312 11.41 -4.17 19.98
C THR A 312 12.72 -3.80 19.28
N LYS A 313 12.74 -2.68 18.54
CA LYS A 313 13.95 -2.14 17.88
C LYS A 313 15.02 -1.77 18.90
N ILE A 314 14.65 -1.15 20.02
CA ILE A 314 15.58 -0.78 21.10
C ILE A 314 16.20 -2.00 21.79
N GLU A 315 15.42 -3.05 22.05
CA GLU A 315 15.96 -4.28 22.64
C GLU A 315 16.96 -4.96 21.70
N ALA A 316 16.65 -5.01 20.40
CA ALA A 316 17.57 -5.52 19.39
C ALA A 316 18.86 -4.67 19.31
N LEU A 317 18.73 -3.34 19.36
CA LEU A 317 19.86 -2.42 19.37
C LEU A 317 20.78 -2.66 20.57
N ARG A 318 20.21 -2.89 21.76
CA ARG A 318 20.96 -3.17 22.98
C ARG A 318 21.82 -4.43 22.84
N ILE A 319 21.27 -5.48 22.23
CA ILE A 319 22.00 -6.73 21.97
C ILE A 319 23.12 -6.50 20.94
N ALA A 320 22.83 -5.78 19.84
CA ALA A 320 23.79 -5.51 18.77
C ALA A 320 24.99 -4.66 19.24
N ILE A 321 24.75 -3.64 20.05
CA ILE A 321 25.83 -2.77 20.57
C ILE A 321 26.72 -3.52 21.56
N GLY A 322 26.15 -4.48 22.31
CA GLY A 322 26.93 -5.39 23.14
C GLY A 322 27.98 -6.18 22.34
N LEU A 323 27.71 -6.44 21.05
CA LEU A 323 28.65 -7.11 20.12
C LEU A 323 29.63 -6.12 19.47
N GLU A 324 29.21 -4.87 19.22
CA GLU A 324 30.06 -3.79 18.67
C GLU A 324 31.09 -3.23 19.67
N ALA A 325 30.90 -3.42 20.98
CA ALA A 325 31.85 -3.00 22.02
C ALA A 325 33.26 -3.61 21.84
N TYR A 326 33.39 -4.69 21.06
CA TYR A 326 34.67 -5.28 20.66
C TYR A 326 35.49 -4.38 19.70
N ALA A 327 34.87 -3.40 19.05
CA ALA A 327 35.51 -2.50 18.07
C ALA A 327 36.09 -1.20 18.69
N GLN A 328 36.33 -1.15 20.01
CA GLN A 328 36.93 -0.03 20.74
C GLN A 328 36.20 1.33 20.63
N ARG A 329 34.94 1.35 20.17
CA ARG A 329 34.07 2.53 20.22
C ARG A 329 33.26 2.52 21.51
N ASP A 330 33.00 3.69 22.08
CA ASP A 330 32.18 3.80 23.31
C ASP A 330 30.75 3.31 23.03
N PRO A 331 30.33 2.16 23.59
CA PRO A 331 29.01 1.58 23.33
C PRO A 331 27.88 2.47 23.82
N LEU A 332 28.10 3.29 24.85
CA LEU A 332 27.08 4.18 25.38
C LEU A 332 26.77 5.31 24.41
N VAL A 333 27.80 5.88 23.77
CA VAL A 333 27.64 6.94 22.78
C VAL A 333 26.92 6.42 21.53
N GLN A 334 27.32 5.25 21.05
CA GLN A 334 26.66 4.58 19.91
C GLN A 334 25.20 4.25 20.21
N TYR A 335 24.92 3.76 21.41
CA TYR A 335 23.54 3.46 21.84
C TYR A 335 22.69 4.71 21.85
N LYS A 336 23.17 5.81 22.43
CA LYS A 336 22.43 7.07 22.46
C LYS A 336 22.16 7.62 21.05
N GLY A 337 23.15 7.57 20.15
CA GLY A 337 22.99 8.01 18.77
C GLY A 337 21.93 7.20 18.03
N LYS A 338 22.11 5.88 17.94
CA LYS A 338 21.17 4.98 17.26
C LYS A 338 19.79 4.98 17.92
N ALA A 339 19.69 5.05 19.24
CA ALA A 339 18.40 5.15 19.94
C ALA A 339 17.66 6.47 19.63
N HIS A 340 18.40 7.57 19.46
CA HIS A 340 17.79 8.83 19.04
C HIS A 340 17.24 8.75 17.61
N GLU A 341 17.97 8.14 16.68
CA GLU A 341 17.50 7.90 15.31
C GLU A 341 16.21 7.06 15.30
N LEU A 342 16.18 5.94 16.05
CA LEU A 342 14.99 5.10 16.20
C LEU A 342 13.80 5.87 16.82
N TYR A 343 14.06 6.83 17.71
CA TYR A 343 13.01 7.67 18.26
C TYR A 343 12.46 8.67 17.23
N GLN A 344 13.31 9.25 16.38
CA GLN A 344 12.84 10.10 15.28
C GLN A 344 12.02 9.31 14.27
N GLU A 345 12.46 8.09 13.94
CA GLU A 345 11.70 7.16 13.09
C GLU A 345 10.33 6.85 13.71
N LEU A 346 10.26 6.54 15.01
CA LEU A 346 8.99 6.35 15.72
C LEU A 346 8.04 7.56 15.56
N LEU A 347 8.55 8.78 15.70
CA LEU A 347 7.72 9.98 15.52
C LEU A 347 7.21 10.13 14.08
N GLN A 348 8.04 9.79 13.08
CA GLN A 348 7.65 9.78 11.67
C GLN A 348 6.58 8.71 11.40
N ASP A 349 6.77 7.50 11.92
CA ASP A 349 5.83 6.38 11.80
C ASP A 349 4.47 6.71 12.41
N ILE A 350 4.46 7.37 13.57
CA ILE A 350 3.23 7.84 14.21
C ILE A 350 2.51 8.86 13.30
N ARG A 351 3.23 9.87 12.79
CA ARG A 351 2.64 10.90 11.91
C ARG A 351 2.06 10.29 10.63
N ALA A 352 2.84 9.47 9.93
CA ALA A 352 2.42 8.80 8.70
C ALA A 352 1.24 7.85 8.95
N GLY A 353 1.28 7.09 10.05
CA GLY A 353 0.23 6.16 10.44
C GLY A 353 -1.11 6.85 10.76
N VAL A 354 -1.07 8.04 11.36
CA VAL A 354 -2.27 8.86 11.61
C VAL A 354 -2.82 9.41 10.31
N ILE A 355 -2.01 10.13 9.52
CA ILE A 355 -2.46 10.81 8.29
C ILE A 355 -3.08 9.81 7.31
N THR A 356 -2.46 8.64 7.13
CA THR A 356 -2.93 7.61 6.19
C THR A 356 -4.30 7.04 6.59
N ARG A 357 -4.66 7.08 7.88
CA ARG A 357 -5.87 6.43 8.41
C ARG A 357 -6.95 7.41 8.84
N MET A 358 -6.62 8.69 9.04
CA MET A 358 -7.50 9.72 9.59
C MET A 358 -8.86 9.79 8.89
N PHE A 359 -8.88 9.67 7.56
CA PHE A 359 -10.09 9.80 6.73
C PHE A 359 -10.85 8.48 6.50
N VAL A 360 -10.25 7.33 6.83
CA VAL A 360 -10.85 6.00 6.59
C VAL A 360 -11.23 5.29 7.90
N PHE A 361 -10.73 5.78 9.04
CA PHE A 361 -10.94 5.16 10.34
C PHE A 361 -12.40 5.23 10.79
N ARG A 362 -13.06 4.07 10.87
CA ARG A 362 -14.44 3.91 11.34
C ARG A 362 -14.48 3.46 12.80
N GLY A 363 -14.00 4.31 13.70
CA GLY A 363 -14.13 4.07 15.14
C GLY A 363 -15.60 4.11 15.58
N GLY A 364 -15.98 3.25 16.53
CA GLY A 364 -17.34 3.19 17.11
C GLY A 364 -17.66 4.32 18.09
N ALA A 365 -17.06 5.50 17.90
CA ALA A 365 -17.34 6.66 18.72
C ALA A 365 -18.79 7.13 18.49
N GLN A 366 -19.50 7.32 19.59
CA GLN A 366 -20.87 7.76 19.64
C GLN A 366 -21.04 8.70 20.83
N VAL A 367 -22.00 9.61 20.75
CA VAL A 367 -22.32 10.48 21.88
C VAL A 367 -22.88 9.66 23.03
N GLU A 368 -22.32 9.85 24.23
CA GLU A 368 -22.76 9.15 25.43
C GLU A 368 -24.11 9.68 25.91
N VAL A 369 -25.04 8.78 26.23
CA VAL A 369 -26.31 9.09 26.89
C VAL A 369 -26.22 8.63 28.34
N SER A 370 -26.38 9.57 29.27
CA SER A 370 -26.43 9.30 30.70
C SER A 370 -27.74 8.58 31.02
N ASN A 371 -27.66 7.27 31.29
CA ASN A 371 -28.84 6.50 31.67
C ASN A 371 -29.06 6.59 33.21
N PRO A 372 -30.12 7.26 33.70
CA PRO A 372 -30.35 7.40 35.15
C PRO A 372 -30.66 6.08 35.86
N ARG A 373 -30.93 4.99 35.13
CA ARG A 373 -31.21 3.65 35.71
C ARG A 373 -29.95 2.83 36.03
N ALA A 374 -28.78 3.16 35.50
CA ALA A 374 -27.56 2.38 35.77
C ALA A 374 -26.91 2.70 37.13
N SER A 375 -27.31 3.81 37.77
CA SER A 375 -26.77 4.28 39.04
C SER A 375 -27.47 3.74 40.30
N SER A 376 -28.53 2.93 40.17
CA SER A 376 -29.27 2.37 41.33
C SER A 376 -29.10 0.86 41.55
N GLU A 377 -28.35 0.15 40.71
CA GLU A 377 -28.03 -1.28 40.90
C GLU A 377 -26.52 -1.51 40.75
N ALA A 378 -25.75 -0.93 41.68
CA ALA A 378 -24.52 -1.58 42.08
C ALA A 378 -24.91 -2.69 43.07
N PRO A 379 -24.65 -3.98 42.79
CA PRO A 379 -24.73 -4.97 43.85
C PRO A 379 -23.62 -4.63 44.85
N ALA A 380 -24.03 -4.24 46.06
CA ALA A 380 -23.13 -4.19 47.20
C ALA A 380 -22.57 -5.62 47.38
N SER A 381 -21.34 -5.85 46.92
CA SER A 381 -20.57 -7.01 47.36
C SER A 381 -20.29 -6.82 48.85
N PRO A 382 -20.75 -7.73 49.73
CA PRO A 382 -20.28 -7.70 51.10
C PRO A 382 -18.80 -8.07 51.10
N ALA A 383 -18.02 -7.25 51.81
CA ALA A 383 -16.61 -7.49 52.06
C ALA A 383 -16.40 -8.86 52.68
N SER A 384 -15.39 -9.56 52.18
CA SER A 384 -14.83 -10.80 52.70
C SER A 384 -14.24 -10.60 54.10
N GLU A 385 -14.72 -11.39 55.07
CA GLU A 385 -13.89 -11.83 56.20
C GLU A 385 -13.23 -13.16 55.82
N GLU A 386 -11.92 -13.22 56.04
CA GLU A 386 -11.07 -14.38 55.85
C GLU A 386 -11.38 -15.46 56.90
N GLU A 387 -11.40 -16.73 56.50
CA GLU A 387 -10.56 -17.74 57.18
C GLU A 387 -10.37 -19.00 56.33
N SER A 388 -9.21 -19.60 56.55
CA SER A 388 -8.48 -20.62 55.79
C SER A 388 -9.18 -21.96 55.56
N SER A 389 -8.93 -22.61 54.41
CA SER A 389 -7.90 -23.67 54.30
C SER A 389 -8.11 -24.59 53.08
N SER A 390 -6.98 -25.04 52.53
CA SER A 390 -6.75 -26.37 51.96
C SER A 390 -7.43 -26.78 50.65
N GLY A 391 -6.60 -26.92 49.61
CA GLY A 391 -6.47 -28.23 48.95
C GLY A 391 -7.00 -28.39 47.51
N GLY A 392 -6.07 -28.33 46.55
CA GLY A 392 -5.90 -29.47 45.64
C GLY A 392 -6.58 -29.47 44.25
N LYS A 393 -5.70 -29.41 43.24
CA LYS A 393 -5.74 -30.11 41.93
C LYS A 393 -6.64 -29.57 40.82
N SER A 394 -5.98 -28.95 39.84
CA SER A 394 -6.46 -28.66 38.50
C SER A 394 -6.67 -29.94 37.67
N LYS A 395 -7.88 -30.11 37.10
CA LYS A 395 -8.17 -31.08 36.03
C LYS A 395 -8.33 -30.35 34.70
N LYS A 396 -7.38 -30.55 33.79
CA LYS A 396 -7.46 -30.25 32.34
C LYS A 396 -8.74 -30.86 31.74
N ARG A 397 -9.60 -30.04 31.10
CA ARG A 397 -10.65 -30.53 30.17
C ARG A 397 -10.19 -30.39 28.72
N LYS A 398 -10.29 -31.51 28.02
CA LYS A 398 -9.82 -31.83 26.67
C LYS A 398 -10.89 -31.43 25.63
N LYS A 399 -10.45 -30.83 24.51
CA LYS A 399 -11.23 -30.55 23.28
C LYS A 399 -11.99 -31.78 22.78
N ARG A 400 -13.29 -31.67 22.50
CA ARG A 400 -14.08 -32.64 21.73
C ARG A 400 -13.95 -32.33 20.22
N ARG A 401 -13.42 -33.28 19.45
CA ARG A 401 -13.57 -33.36 17.98
C ARG A 401 -14.86 -34.14 17.70
N HIS A 402 -15.80 -33.55 16.96
CA HIS A 402 -16.90 -34.31 16.35
C HIS A 402 -16.37 -35.10 15.15
N ARG A 403 -16.57 -36.42 15.16
CA ARG A 403 -16.39 -37.28 13.99
C ARG A 403 -17.74 -37.91 13.68
N SER A 404 -18.15 -37.78 12.43
CA SER A 404 -19.36 -38.36 11.87
C SER A 404 -19.30 -39.89 11.90
N LYS A 405 -20.47 -40.53 12.03
CA LYS A 405 -20.72 -41.86 11.48
C LYS A 405 -22.22 -42.09 11.29
N LYS A 406 -22.60 -42.15 10.01
CA LYS A 406 -23.40 -43.20 9.35
C LYS A 406 -24.34 -44.02 10.26
N ARG A 407 -25.63 -43.94 9.98
CA ARG A 407 -26.42 -45.09 9.51
C ARG A 407 -27.46 -44.62 8.50
#